data_AF-A0A7W9IIF5-F1
#
_entry.id   AF-A0A7W9IIF5-F1
#
_cell.length_a   1.000
_cell.length_b   1.000
_cell.length_c   1.000
_cell.angle_alpha   90.00
_cell.angle_beta   90.00
_cell.angle_gamma   90.00
#
_symmetry.space_group_name_H-M   'P 1'
#
loop_
_entity.id
_entity.type
_entity.pdbx_description
1 polymer ?
#
loop_
_entity_poly.entity_id
_entity_poly.type
_entity_poly.pdbx_seq_one_letter_code
_entity_poly.pdbx_strand_id
1 'polypeptide(L)'
;MNSRAKRLILPLGGALAVTGMIGASLSGTAQATAADPDVKSTTLTSSGNAKAIAGYWTASKLKSAKTYLSDSTVSAKLNKTGAARAAADGKPGVVAPTGEGGKSAGRSRNVNLPITVGKVFFVDNKGQERWCSGSSVQSKFRNLVATAGHCVYDTDTNKPFSNFVFIPGYYQGKAPWGIYVGAKVNTHDDFTVYEDYDYDYAFVNVYNGIKQTGVKEVTASQYAATKGFKYTEDKEISKAEYEAGIEKYGEAGPYWKKLADPKVETVGKPADAQKYIEEYVKDGRNGVKLTAVEVVESAYKAAPTGLDNHAKFERFSDDKGRVAISQEEYRDLVKQKADGDFLGKLEATKDANGNEIAWYKTRFFIKKWVKTTVKEHYFYTRFFVIVMSDAGRLGDNVGGQGFSWNQKLGKKVFTFGYPTSAHLDGDKPYSGHTQKWCYGKTGAAPVVPAYKAEEHQAIKCAFTPGASGGPFLLQYKNSKRTGYLNGVVSLTVDSDKNGRYDRVTTPYFNGETYDIYKYAANLWTGQLPR
;
A
#
# COMPACT_ATOMS: atom_id res chain seq x y z
N MET A 1 -12.23 -29.78 25.33
CA MET A 1 -13.65 -29.72 25.72
C MET A 1 -14.14 -28.30 25.56
N ASN A 2 -14.95 -28.03 24.53
CA ASN A 2 -16.06 -27.09 24.58
C ASN A 2 -16.88 -27.28 23.30
N SER A 3 -18.15 -27.59 23.52
CA SER A 3 -19.06 -28.25 22.60
C SER A 3 -19.76 -27.22 21.71
N ARG A 4 -19.68 -27.36 20.38
CA ARG A 4 -20.55 -26.59 19.47
C ARG A 4 -21.98 -27.13 19.56
N ALA A 5 -22.85 -26.39 20.24
CA ALA A 5 -24.29 -26.62 20.22
C ALA A 5 -24.87 -26.13 18.88
N LYS A 6 -25.24 -27.06 18.00
CA LYS A 6 -26.08 -26.78 16.82
C LYS A 6 -27.51 -26.52 17.31
N ARG A 7 -27.99 -25.28 17.20
CA ARG A 7 -29.43 -24.98 17.35
C ARG A 7 -30.14 -25.38 16.06
N LEU A 8 -30.88 -26.49 16.12
CA LEU A 8 -31.93 -26.80 15.15
C LEU A 8 -33.03 -25.74 15.26
N ILE A 9 -33.32 -25.05 14.15
CA ILE A 9 -34.56 -24.29 13.99
C ILE A 9 -35.57 -25.24 13.30
N LEU A 10 -36.60 -25.63 14.04
CA LEU A 10 -37.76 -26.35 13.54
C LEU A 10 -38.61 -25.43 12.64
N PRO A 11 -39.02 -25.85 11.44
CA PRO A 11 -40.06 -25.14 10.71
C PRO A 11 -41.44 -25.55 11.29
N LEU A 12 -42.13 -24.60 11.92
CA LEU A 12 -43.55 -24.75 12.23
C LEU A 12 -44.33 -24.75 10.91
N GLY A 13 -44.89 -25.92 10.59
CA GLY A 13 -45.80 -26.10 9.47
C GLY A 13 -47.12 -25.38 9.72
N GLY A 14 -47.51 -24.52 8.78
CA GLY A 14 -48.86 -24.00 8.63
C GLY A 14 -49.39 -24.45 7.27
N ALA A 15 -50.31 -25.42 7.28
CA ALA A 15 -51.06 -25.84 6.12
C ALA A 15 -52.10 -24.77 5.76
N LEU A 16 -52.12 -24.30 4.51
CA LEU A 16 -53.26 -23.60 3.93
C LEU A 16 -53.63 -24.26 2.59
N ALA A 17 -54.91 -24.63 2.52
CA ALA A 17 -55.54 -25.37 1.45
C ALA A 17 -55.59 -24.57 0.13
N VAL A 18 -55.36 -25.29 -0.97
CA VAL A 18 -55.44 -24.78 -2.35
C VAL A 18 -56.88 -24.88 -2.83
N THR A 19 -57.48 -23.76 -3.27
CA THR A 19 -58.59 -23.81 -4.24
C THR A 19 -58.53 -22.62 -5.21
N GLY A 20 -58.22 -22.91 -6.48
CA GLY A 20 -58.68 -22.27 -7.73
C GLY A 20 -58.49 -20.76 -7.98
N MET A 21 -57.64 -20.39 -8.95
CA MET A 21 -58.07 -19.98 -10.31
C MET A 21 -56.88 -19.52 -11.18
N ILE A 22 -57.00 -19.78 -12.47
CA ILE A 22 -55.99 -19.60 -13.54
C ILE A 22 -55.79 -18.11 -13.86
N GLY A 23 -54.53 -17.65 -13.91
CA GLY A 23 -54.14 -16.33 -14.38
C GLY A 23 -52.63 -16.21 -14.58
N ALA A 24 -52.21 -15.88 -15.79
CA ALA A 24 -50.82 -15.87 -16.23
C ALA A 24 -49.93 -14.84 -15.49
N SER A 25 -48.76 -15.28 -15.02
CA SER A 25 -47.48 -14.60 -15.22
C SER A 25 -46.35 -15.58 -14.92
N LEU A 26 -45.50 -15.86 -15.91
CA LEU A 26 -44.19 -16.47 -15.68
C LEU A 26 -43.28 -15.40 -15.06
N SER A 27 -43.55 -15.04 -13.81
CA SER A 27 -42.60 -14.36 -12.94
C SER A 27 -41.62 -15.43 -12.44
N GLY A 28 -40.58 -15.68 -13.24
CA GLY A 28 -39.42 -16.44 -12.78
C GLY A 28 -38.80 -15.71 -11.60
N THR A 29 -39.15 -16.12 -10.38
CA THR A 29 -38.40 -15.74 -9.19
C THR A 29 -37.02 -16.34 -9.37
N ALA A 30 -36.03 -15.50 -9.66
CA ALA A 30 -34.64 -15.88 -9.50
C ALA A 30 -34.47 -16.27 -8.04
N GLN A 31 -34.48 -17.57 -7.75
CA GLN A 31 -34.02 -18.09 -6.47
C GLN A 31 -32.56 -17.65 -6.35
N ALA A 32 -32.35 -16.57 -5.58
CA ALA A 32 -31.05 -16.26 -5.05
C ALA A 32 -30.62 -17.51 -4.28
N THR A 33 -29.67 -18.25 -4.83
CA THR A 33 -28.92 -19.24 -4.06
C THR A 33 -28.39 -18.46 -2.87
N ALA A 34 -28.93 -18.73 -1.68
CA ALA A 34 -28.39 -18.18 -0.44
C ALA A 34 -26.88 -18.41 -0.49
N ALA A 35 -26.11 -17.35 -0.29
CA ALA A 35 -24.67 -17.51 -0.15
C ALA A 35 -24.43 -18.54 0.97
N ASP A 36 -23.45 -19.41 0.75
CA ASP A 36 -22.96 -20.28 1.81
C ASP A 36 -22.69 -19.44 3.08
N PRO A 37 -23.04 -19.89 4.30
CA PRO A 37 -22.86 -19.11 5.54
C PRO A 37 -21.47 -18.49 5.68
N ASP A 38 -20.43 -19.10 5.09
CA ASP A 38 -19.05 -18.65 5.24
C ASP A 38 -18.61 -17.65 4.15
N VAL A 39 -19.47 -17.33 3.17
CA VAL A 39 -19.18 -16.39 2.09
C VAL A 39 -19.53 -14.96 2.50
N LYS A 40 -18.52 -14.11 2.64
CA LYS A 40 -18.68 -12.67 2.77
C LYS A 40 -18.57 -11.96 1.42
N SER A 41 -19.70 -11.56 0.84
CA SER A 41 -19.74 -10.79 -0.41
C SER A 41 -19.99 -9.30 -0.18
N THR A 42 -19.06 -8.45 -0.61
CA THR A 42 -19.14 -6.99 -0.46
C THR A 42 -19.04 -6.28 -1.81
N THR A 43 -19.88 -5.28 -2.05
CA THR A 43 -19.79 -4.44 -3.24
C THR A 43 -18.62 -3.47 -3.12
N LEU A 44 -17.70 -3.50 -4.11
CA LEU A 44 -16.60 -2.54 -4.21
C LEU A 44 -17.05 -1.25 -4.88
N THR A 45 -17.81 -1.35 -5.98
CA THR A 45 -18.33 -0.18 -6.69
C THR A 45 -19.45 -0.55 -7.66
N SER A 46 -20.29 0.42 -8.03
CA SER A 46 -21.30 0.28 -9.07
C SER A 46 -20.71 0.47 -10.48
N SER A 47 -21.37 -0.06 -11.51
CA SER A 47 -20.89 0.02 -12.90
C SER A 47 -20.77 1.46 -13.40
N GLY A 48 -21.59 2.39 -12.86
CA GLY A 48 -21.53 3.82 -13.14
C GLY A 48 -20.19 4.48 -12.78
N ASN A 49 -19.50 3.95 -11.77
CA ASN A 49 -18.24 4.49 -11.29
C ASN A 49 -17.01 3.84 -11.93
N ALA A 50 -17.18 2.76 -12.69
CA ALA A 50 -16.05 1.98 -13.21
C ALA A 50 -15.15 2.82 -14.13
N LYS A 51 -15.72 3.61 -15.04
CA LYS A 51 -14.91 4.48 -15.91
C LYS A 51 -14.12 5.54 -15.10
N ALA A 52 -14.71 6.06 -14.01
CA ALA A 52 -14.04 7.00 -13.10
C ALA A 52 -12.85 6.38 -12.37
N ILE A 53 -13.04 5.17 -11.84
CA ILE A 53 -11.97 4.44 -11.17
C ILE A 53 -10.86 4.07 -12.16
N ALA A 54 -11.20 3.65 -13.38
CA ALA A 54 -10.19 3.38 -14.41
C ALA A 54 -9.44 4.65 -14.86
N GLY A 55 -10.09 5.81 -14.85
CA GLY A 55 -9.46 7.11 -15.14
C GLY A 55 -8.62 7.68 -14.01
N TYR A 56 -8.97 7.36 -12.76
CA TYR A 56 -8.16 7.68 -11.59
C TYR A 56 -6.76 7.07 -11.69
N TRP A 57 -6.65 5.82 -12.18
CA TRP A 57 -5.37 5.14 -12.36
C TRP A 57 -4.63 5.58 -13.63
N THR A 58 -3.99 6.74 -13.57
CA THR A 58 -3.08 7.21 -14.63
C THR A 58 -1.77 6.41 -14.63
N ALA A 59 -1.02 6.44 -15.73
CA ALA A 59 0.29 5.80 -15.81
C ALA A 59 1.28 6.31 -14.74
N SER A 60 1.16 7.58 -14.34
CA SER A 60 1.96 8.18 -13.26
C SER A 60 1.60 7.58 -11.91
N LYS A 61 0.31 7.58 -11.54
CA LYS A 61 -0.19 6.98 -10.29
C LYS A 61 0.14 5.50 -10.18
N LEU A 62 -0.03 4.75 -11.29
CA LEU A 62 0.34 3.34 -11.35
C LEU A 62 1.83 3.07 -11.14
N LYS A 63 2.72 4.03 -11.44
CA LYS A 63 4.16 3.93 -11.21
C LYS A 63 4.55 4.37 -9.80
N SER A 64 3.88 5.40 -9.26
CA SER A 64 4.15 5.94 -7.92
C SER A 64 3.51 5.14 -6.79
N ALA A 65 2.47 4.36 -7.08
CA ALA A 65 1.80 3.50 -6.12
C ALA A 65 2.82 2.57 -5.42
N LYS A 66 2.67 2.44 -4.11
CA LYS A 66 3.57 1.63 -3.28
C LYS A 66 2.99 0.24 -3.10
N THR A 67 3.84 -0.77 -2.88
CA THR A 67 3.30 -2.07 -2.46
C THR A 67 2.49 -1.90 -1.17
N TYR A 68 1.39 -2.64 -1.04
CA TYR A 68 0.68 -2.73 0.23
C TYR A 68 1.58 -3.55 1.16
N LEU A 69 2.19 -2.84 2.11
CA LEU A 69 3.00 -3.42 3.16
C LEU A 69 2.13 -3.53 4.41
N SER A 70 0.97 -4.18 4.29
CA SER A 70 0.42 -4.76 5.51
C SER A 70 1.49 -5.70 6.06
N ASP A 71 1.56 -5.78 7.37
CA ASP A 71 2.61 -6.37 8.20
C ASP A 71 2.91 -7.88 7.96
N SER A 72 2.51 -8.43 6.80
CA SER A 72 2.72 -9.78 6.26
C SER A 72 4.19 -10.18 6.04
N THR A 73 5.12 -9.46 6.65
CA THR A 73 6.52 -9.82 6.83
C THR A 73 6.73 -10.31 8.24
N VAL A 74 7.09 -11.58 8.40
CA VAL A 74 7.35 -12.13 9.74
C VAL A 74 8.63 -12.94 9.76
N SER A 75 9.38 -12.78 10.85
CA SER A 75 10.46 -13.69 11.22
C SER A 75 9.89 -14.80 12.10
N ALA A 76 9.42 -15.90 11.50
CA ALA A 76 8.81 -17.03 12.19
C ALA A 76 9.65 -18.31 12.00
N LYS A 77 10.07 -18.96 13.09
CA LYS A 77 10.83 -20.23 13.00
C LYS A 77 9.92 -21.37 12.55
N LEU A 78 10.42 -22.18 11.62
CA LEU A 78 9.74 -23.43 11.23
C LEU A 78 9.81 -24.46 12.38
N ASN A 79 8.76 -24.58 13.18
CA ASN A 79 8.64 -25.62 14.20
C ASN A 79 8.04 -26.90 13.58
N LYS A 80 8.84 -27.98 13.50
CA LYS A 80 8.41 -29.28 12.91
C LYS A 80 7.23 -29.94 13.63
N THR A 81 6.94 -29.55 14.87
CA THR A 81 5.94 -30.16 15.76
C THR A 81 4.64 -29.36 15.88
N GLY A 82 4.55 -28.16 15.29
CA GLY A 82 3.45 -27.22 15.54
C GLY A 82 2.61 -26.80 14.34
N ALA A 83 2.99 -27.12 13.10
CA ALA A 83 2.14 -26.80 11.95
C ALA A 83 0.91 -27.73 11.95
N ALA A 84 -0.28 -27.18 12.16
CA ALA A 84 -1.51 -27.91 11.91
C ALA A 84 -1.45 -28.41 10.45
N ARG A 85 -1.79 -29.68 10.23
CA ARG A 85 -1.83 -30.22 8.88
C ARG A 85 -3.03 -29.58 8.20
N ALA A 86 -2.77 -28.60 7.33
CA ALA A 86 -3.66 -28.08 6.30
C ALA A 86 -4.81 -29.07 6.01
N ALA A 87 -5.99 -28.79 6.56
CA ALA A 87 -7.00 -29.81 6.72
C ALA A 87 -7.87 -29.91 5.47
N ALA A 88 -7.60 -30.91 4.64
CA ALA A 88 -8.55 -31.30 3.61
C ALA A 88 -9.88 -31.70 4.27
N ASP A 89 -10.97 -31.04 3.90
CA ASP A 89 -12.33 -31.33 4.38
C ASP A 89 -13.10 -32.28 3.44
N GLY A 90 -12.46 -32.69 2.34
CA GLY A 90 -13.10 -33.48 1.29
C GLY A 90 -12.12 -34.05 0.27
N LYS A 91 -12.68 -34.56 -0.84
CA LYS A 91 -11.88 -35.13 -1.92
C LYS A 91 -11.17 -34.01 -2.72
N PRO A 92 -9.92 -34.24 -3.18
CA PRO A 92 -9.25 -33.31 -4.08
C PRO A 92 -10.06 -33.08 -5.36
N GLY A 93 -10.19 -31.83 -5.78
CA GLY A 93 -10.92 -31.45 -6.99
C GLY A 93 -10.21 -30.40 -7.83
N VAL A 94 -10.63 -30.28 -9.09
CA VAL A 94 -10.10 -29.32 -10.06
C VAL A 94 -11.21 -28.78 -10.98
N VAL A 95 -11.06 -27.52 -11.40
CA VAL A 95 -11.78 -26.89 -12.52
C VAL A 95 -10.74 -26.50 -13.57
N ALA A 96 -10.98 -26.91 -14.82
CA ALA A 96 -10.03 -26.68 -15.92
C ALA A 96 -9.84 -25.18 -16.21
N PRO A 97 -8.62 -24.75 -16.59
CA PRO A 97 -8.36 -23.38 -17.06
C PRO A 97 -9.16 -23.05 -18.34
N THR A 98 -9.39 -21.76 -18.59
CA THR A 98 -9.99 -21.24 -19.82
C THR A 98 -9.01 -20.40 -20.63
N GLY A 99 -9.29 -20.22 -21.93
CA GLY A 99 -8.49 -19.36 -22.81
C GLY A 99 -7.31 -20.07 -23.47
N GLU A 100 -7.49 -21.33 -23.90
CA GLU A 100 -6.49 -22.17 -24.58
C GLU A 100 -6.00 -21.64 -25.96
N GLY A 101 -6.34 -20.41 -26.34
CA GLY A 101 -6.26 -19.88 -27.72
C GLY A 101 -4.94 -19.22 -28.13
N GLY A 102 -3.87 -19.32 -27.33
CA GLY A 102 -2.53 -18.93 -27.79
C GLY A 102 -1.83 -20.10 -28.47
N LYS A 103 -1.28 -19.91 -29.68
CA LYS A 103 -0.34 -20.89 -30.27
C LYS A 103 0.65 -21.31 -29.19
N SER A 104 0.79 -22.62 -28.97
CA SER A 104 1.80 -23.18 -28.07
C SER A 104 3.11 -22.44 -28.31
N ALA A 105 3.53 -21.62 -27.34
CA ALA A 105 4.90 -21.12 -27.36
C ALA A 105 5.74 -22.40 -27.33
N GLY A 106 6.43 -22.71 -28.43
CA GLY A 106 7.15 -23.98 -28.61
C GLY A 106 8.06 -24.30 -27.41
N ARG A 107 8.68 -25.50 -27.38
CA ARG A 107 9.54 -25.92 -26.25
C ARG A 107 10.56 -24.83 -25.90
N SER A 108 10.27 -24.03 -24.87
CA SER A 108 11.16 -23.02 -24.32
C SER A 108 11.86 -23.60 -23.10
N ARG A 109 13.17 -23.38 -23.00
CA ARG A 109 13.93 -23.68 -21.78
C ARG A 109 13.63 -22.67 -20.65
N ASN A 110 13.08 -21.50 -20.99
CA ASN A 110 12.70 -20.44 -20.05
C ASN A 110 11.23 -20.55 -19.65
N VAL A 111 10.92 -20.22 -18.40
CA VAL A 111 9.54 -20.13 -17.91
C VAL A 111 8.82 -18.99 -18.65
N ASN A 112 7.77 -19.33 -19.38
CA ASN A 112 6.90 -18.34 -20.01
C ASN A 112 5.97 -17.77 -18.94
N LEU A 113 5.99 -16.46 -18.72
CA LEU A 113 5.17 -15.83 -17.69
C LEU A 113 3.68 -15.82 -18.09
N PRO A 114 2.75 -16.17 -17.17
CA PRO A 114 1.31 -16.15 -17.44
C PRO A 114 0.79 -14.73 -17.63
N ILE A 115 0.12 -14.48 -18.77
CA ILE A 115 -0.55 -13.20 -19.04
C ILE A 115 -1.81 -13.00 -18.18
N THR A 116 -2.32 -14.06 -17.56
CA THR A 116 -3.40 -13.97 -16.57
C THR A 116 -2.95 -13.29 -15.28
N VAL A 117 -1.64 -13.22 -15.01
CA VAL A 117 -1.10 -12.61 -13.79
C VAL A 117 -0.83 -11.13 -14.04
N GLY A 118 -1.11 -10.34 -13.02
CA GLY A 118 -0.96 -8.89 -13.07
C GLY A 118 -0.84 -8.28 -11.69
N LYS A 119 -0.94 -6.96 -11.65
CA LYS A 119 -1.05 -6.21 -10.39
C LYS A 119 -2.50 -5.88 -10.11
N VAL A 120 -2.86 -5.91 -8.83
CA VAL A 120 -4.05 -5.24 -8.33
C VAL A 120 -3.63 -3.91 -7.72
N PHE A 121 -4.36 -2.84 -8.00
CA PHE A 121 -4.14 -1.51 -7.45
C PHE A 121 -5.39 -1.07 -6.69
N PHE A 122 -5.21 -0.35 -5.60
CA PHE A 122 -6.31 0.13 -4.76
C PHE A 122 -5.85 1.33 -3.94
N VAL A 123 -6.80 2.03 -3.33
CA VAL A 123 -6.54 3.10 -2.36
C VAL A 123 -6.95 2.58 -0.99
N ASP A 124 -5.97 2.48 -0.08
CA ASP A 124 -6.20 2.00 1.28
C ASP A 124 -7.06 2.98 2.10
N ASN A 125 -7.51 2.56 3.28
CA ASN A 125 -8.36 3.40 4.14
C ASN A 125 -7.61 4.60 4.76
N LYS A 126 -6.28 4.71 4.54
CA LYS A 126 -5.46 5.88 4.86
C LYS A 126 -5.31 6.82 3.65
N GLY A 127 -6.01 6.54 2.54
CA GLY A 127 -5.99 7.35 1.32
C GLY A 127 -4.75 7.15 0.45
N GLN A 128 -3.97 6.09 0.68
CA GLN A 128 -2.69 5.88 0.00
C GLN A 128 -2.87 4.93 -1.19
N GLU A 129 -2.18 5.20 -2.28
CA GLU A 129 -2.19 4.37 -3.50
C GLU A 129 -1.29 3.15 -3.32
N ARG A 130 -1.91 1.97 -3.39
CA ARG A 130 -1.31 0.69 -3.02
C ARG A 130 -1.44 -0.33 -4.14
N TRP A 131 -0.58 -1.35 -4.11
CA TRP A 131 -0.70 -2.48 -5.01
C TRP A 131 -0.26 -3.81 -4.40
N CYS A 132 -0.86 -4.88 -4.92
CA CYS A 132 -0.48 -6.28 -4.73
C CYS A 132 -0.37 -6.98 -6.10
N SER A 133 -0.22 -8.30 -6.10
CA SER A 133 -0.34 -9.16 -7.27
C SER A 133 -1.72 -9.83 -7.32
N GLY A 134 -2.12 -10.34 -8.48
CA GLY A 134 -3.34 -11.12 -8.65
C GLY A 134 -3.34 -11.92 -9.94
N SER A 135 -4.32 -12.80 -10.11
CA SER A 135 -4.48 -13.58 -11.35
C SER A 135 -5.93 -13.67 -11.79
N SER A 136 -6.17 -13.60 -13.10
CA SER A 136 -7.43 -14.03 -13.67
C SER A 136 -7.64 -15.54 -13.46
N VAL A 137 -8.85 -15.92 -13.07
CA VAL A 137 -9.28 -17.30 -12.82
C VAL A 137 -10.50 -17.61 -13.68
N GLN A 138 -10.63 -18.87 -14.07
CA GLN A 138 -11.78 -19.36 -14.81
C GLN A 138 -13.08 -19.05 -14.06
N SER A 139 -14.05 -18.50 -14.78
CA SER A 139 -15.41 -18.26 -14.29
C SER A 139 -16.43 -18.27 -15.43
N LYS A 140 -17.71 -18.46 -15.10
CA LYS A 140 -18.82 -18.50 -16.07
C LYS A 140 -18.90 -17.21 -16.90
N PHE A 141 -18.69 -16.07 -16.25
CA PHE A 141 -18.79 -14.74 -16.88
C PHE A 141 -17.44 -14.14 -17.27
N ARG A 142 -16.33 -14.89 -17.12
CA ARG A 142 -14.98 -14.48 -17.55
C ARG A 142 -14.52 -13.17 -16.90
N ASN A 143 -14.86 -12.98 -15.64
CA ASN A 143 -14.76 -11.73 -14.91
C ASN A 143 -14.20 -11.92 -13.48
N LEU A 144 -13.42 -12.98 -13.23
CA LEU A 144 -12.94 -13.31 -11.89
C LEU A 144 -11.43 -13.15 -11.75
N VAL A 145 -11.03 -12.53 -10.64
CA VAL A 145 -9.64 -12.34 -10.20
C VAL A 145 -9.46 -12.98 -8.83
N ALA A 146 -8.40 -13.76 -8.64
CA ALA A 146 -7.95 -14.19 -7.32
C ALA A 146 -6.80 -13.31 -6.84
N THR A 147 -6.82 -12.99 -5.54
CA THR A 147 -5.80 -12.22 -4.81
C THR A 147 -5.84 -12.63 -3.33
N ALA A 148 -4.95 -12.09 -2.49
CA ALA A 148 -5.03 -12.24 -1.03
C ALA A 148 -6.15 -11.38 -0.47
N GLY A 149 -6.73 -11.79 0.66
CA GLY A 149 -7.79 -11.06 1.37
C GLY A 149 -7.32 -9.66 1.79
N HIS A 150 -6.13 -9.59 2.38
CA HIS A 150 -5.52 -8.32 2.83
C HIS A 150 -5.16 -7.35 1.69
N CYS A 151 -5.24 -7.79 0.42
CA CYS A 151 -5.02 -6.93 -0.75
C CYS A 151 -6.31 -6.27 -1.26
N VAL A 152 -7.45 -6.53 -0.64
CA VAL A 152 -8.75 -5.95 -1.04
C VAL A 152 -9.60 -5.53 0.16
N TYR A 153 -9.32 -6.05 1.35
CA TYR A 153 -10.08 -5.78 2.55
C TYR A 153 -9.15 -5.43 3.71
N ASP A 154 -9.56 -4.44 4.48
CA ASP A 154 -8.92 -4.00 5.71
C ASP A 154 -9.67 -4.57 6.90
N THR A 155 -9.05 -5.50 7.61
CA THR A 155 -9.63 -6.12 8.80
C THR A 155 -9.74 -5.14 9.96
N ASP A 156 -8.78 -4.22 10.11
CA ASP A 156 -8.73 -3.25 11.22
C ASP A 156 -9.92 -2.29 11.17
N THR A 157 -10.28 -1.83 9.97
CA THR A 157 -11.40 -0.90 9.76
C THR A 157 -12.67 -1.59 9.27
N ASN A 158 -12.62 -2.92 9.08
CA ASN A 158 -13.67 -3.78 8.59
C ASN A 158 -14.32 -3.25 7.29
N LYS A 159 -13.47 -2.85 6.31
CA LYS A 159 -13.92 -2.22 5.05
C LYS A 159 -13.11 -2.70 3.86
N PRO A 160 -13.73 -2.87 2.68
CA PRO A 160 -12.98 -3.06 1.45
C PRO A 160 -12.23 -1.78 1.07
N PHE A 161 -11.10 -1.94 0.36
CA PHE A 161 -10.39 -0.80 -0.22
C PHE A 161 -11.14 -0.17 -1.39
N SER A 162 -10.89 1.12 -1.60
CA SER A 162 -11.51 1.88 -2.67
C SER A 162 -10.67 1.86 -3.95
N ASN A 163 -11.27 2.27 -5.08
CA ASN A 163 -10.62 2.35 -6.39
C ASN A 163 -9.91 1.06 -6.83
N PHE A 164 -10.42 -0.11 -6.43
CA PHE A 164 -9.78 -1.39 -6.77
C PHE A 164 -9.79 -1.66 -8.28
N VAL A 165 -8.63 -1.95 -8.87
CA VAL A 165 -8.48 -2.41 -10.25
C VAL A 165 -7.50 -3.56 -10.36
N PHE A 166 -7.74 -4.46 -11.31
CA PHE A 166 -6.80 -5.47 -11.75
C PHE A 166 -6.26 -5.13 -13.13
N ILE A 167 -4.94 -5.20 -13.31
CA ILE A 167 -4.25 -4.95 -14.58
C ILE A 167 -3.40 -6.18 -14.95
N PRO A 168 -3.93 -7.10 -15.77
CA PRO A 168 -3.19 -8.27 -16.20
C PRO A 168 -2.03 -7.88 -17.12
N GLY A 169 -0.89 -8.55 -16.95
CA GLY A 169 0.34 -8.25 -17.69
C GLY A 169 0.89 -6.83 -17.45
N TYR A 170 0.60 -6.22 -16.29
CA TYR A 170 1.10 -4.89 -15.93
C TYR A 170 2.62 -4.78 -16.10
N TYR A 171 3.07 -3.67 -16.68
CA TYR A 171 4.49 -3.32 -16.79
C TYR A 171 4.69 -1.81 -16.79
N GLN A 172 5.33 -1.26 -15.76
CA GLN A 172 5.78 0.15 -15.68
C GLN A 172 4.71 1.17 -16.13
N GLY A 173 3.52 1.12 -15.54
CA GLY A 173 2.39 2.03 -15.85
C GLY A 173 1.60 1.65 -17.10
N LYS A 174 1.94 0.55 -17.79
CA LYS A 174 1.18 0.06 -18.95
C LYS A 174 0.11 -0.95 -18.52
N ALA A 175 -1.08 -0.82 -19.11
CA ALA A 175 -2.21 -1.73 -18.97
C ALA A 175 -2.53 -2.40 -20.33
N PRO A 176 -1.67 -3.31 -20.83
CA PRO A 176 -1.75 -3.80 -22.21
C PRO A 176 -3.08 -4.50 -22.54
N TRP A 177 -3.70 -5.11 -21.53
CA TRP A 177 -4.95 -5.86 -21.66
C TRP A 177 -6.16 -5.12 -21.07
N GLY A 178 -6.01 -3.84 -20.74
CA GLY A 178 -7.04 -3.00 -20.11
C GLY A 178 -6.96 -2.98 -18.58
N ILE A 179 -7.71 -2.04 -17.99
CA ILE A 179 -7.89 -1.86 -16.55
C ILE A 179 -9.25 -2.44 -16.17
N TYR A 180 -9.26 -3.45 -15.30
CA TYR A 180 -10.48 -4.15 -14.88
C TYR A 180 -10.90 -3.71 -13.49
N VAL A 181 -11.99 -2.96 -13.39
CA VAL A 181 -12.44 -2.38 -12.12
C VAL A 181 -13.17 -3.43 -11.28
N GLY A 182 -12.83 -3.53 -10.00
CA GLY A 182 -13.49 -4.42 -9.05
C GLY A 182 -14.94 -4.00 -8.81
N ALA A 183 -15.88 -4.93 -8.97
CA ALA A 183 -17.30 -4.74 -8.76
C ALA A 183 -17.73 -5.29 -7.38
N LYS A 184 -17.33 -6.53 -7.10
CA LYS A 184 -17.61 -7.22 -5.84
C LYS A 184 -16.40 -8.01 -5.40
N VAL A 185 -16.16 -8.06 -4.09
CA VAL A 185 -15.19 -8.92 -3.45
C VAL A 185 -15.93 -10.02 -2.68
N ASN A 186 -15.41 -11.24 -2.77
CA ASN A 186 -15.93 -12.39 -2.03
C ASN A 186 -14.76 -12.98 -1.23
N THR A 187 -14.88 -12.97 0.09
CA THR A 187 -13.91 -13.48 1.07
C THR A 187 -14.57 -14.54 1.96
N HIS A 188 -13.77 -15.23 2.75
CA HIS A 188 -14.26 -16.04 3.86
C HIS A 188 -14.67 -15.13 5.03
N ASP A 189 -15.72 -15.48 5.76
CA ASP A 189 -16.18 -14.70 6.91
C ASP A 189 -15.10 -14.68 8.03
N ASP A 190 -14.44 -15.81 8.31
CA ASP A 190 -13.36 -15.88 9.31
C ASP A 190 -12.18 -14.95 9.04
N PHE A 191 -11.86 -14.67 7.77
CA PHE A 191 -10.86 -13.66 7.43
C PHE A 191 -11.34 -12.26 7.83
N THR A 192 -12.58 -11.91 7.50
CA THR A 192 -13.11 -10.54 7.74
C THR A 192 -13.58 -10.28 9.17
N VAL A 193 -13.99 -11.33 9.89
CA VAL A 193 -14.58 -11.24 11.24
C VAL A 193 -13.59 -11.63 12.32
N TYR A 194 -12.80 -12.67 12.08
CA TYR A 194 -11.85 -13.20 13.06
C TYR A 194 -10.40 -12.93 12.68
N GLU A 195 -10.13 -12.20 11.59
CA GLU A 195 -8.77 -11.86 11.14
C GLU A 195 -7.89 -13.10 10.97
N ASP A 196 -8.52 -14.20 10.54
CA ASP A 196 -7.86 -15.49 10.40
C ASP A 196 -7.17 -15.57 9.02
N TYR A 197 -5.84 -15.49 9.01
CA TYR A 197 -5.10 -15.53 7.76
C TYR A 197 -5.04 -16.90 7.12
N ASP A 198 -5.44 -17.99 7.80
CA ASP A 198 -5.64 -19.26 7.10
C ASP A 198 -6.69 -19.16 5.99
N TYR A 199 -7.51 -18.10 6.02
CA TYR A 199 -8.45 -17.72 4.96
C TYR A 199 -8.10 -16.41 4.23
N ASP A 200 -6.83 -15.99 4.23
CA ASP A 200 -6.34 -14.78 3.55
C ASP A 200 -6.30 -14.92 2.02
N TYR A 201 -7.49 -15.08 1.44
CA TYR A 201 -7.73 -15.12 0.00
C TYR A 201 -9.03 -14.37 -0.33
N ALA A 202 -9.10 -13.86 -1.56
CA ALA A 202 -10.28 -13.20 -2.07
C ALA A 202 -10.49 -13.49 -3.55
N PHE A 203 -11.77 -13.58 -3.93
CA PHE A 203 -12.21 -13.65 -5.31
C PHE A 203 -12.96 -12.38 -5.68
N VAL A 204 -12.37 -11.57 -6.55
CA VAL A 204 -12.92 -10.28 -6.98
C VAL A 204 -13.55 -10.42 -8.36
N ASN A 205 -14.85 -10.15 -8.44
CA ASN A 205 -15.54 -10.01 -9.71
C ASN A 205 -15.27 -8.61 -10.26
N VAL A 206 -14.89 -8.51 -11.54
CA VAL A 206 -14.59 -7.24 -12.21
C VAL A 206 -15.63 -6.90 -13.28
N TYR A 207 -15.70 -5.64 -13.67
CA TYR A 207 -16.41 -5.22 -14.88
C TYR A 207 -15.59 -5.55 -16.14
N ASN A 208 -16.16 -5.31 -17.33
CA ASN A 208 -15.37 -5.29 -18.56
C ASN A 208 -14.18 -4.34 -18.40
N GLY A 209 -13.06 -4.71 -19.04
CA GLY A 209 -11.85 -3.91 -19.00
C GLY A 209 -12.05 -2.58 -19.72
N ILE A 210 -11.28 -1.58 -19.31
CA ILE A 210 -11.29 -0.26 -19.93
C ILE A 210 -9.89 0.01 -20.45
N LYS A 211 -9.76 0.30 -21.75
CA LYS A 211 -8.49 0.74 -22.35
C LYS A 211 -8.44 2.25 -22.36
N GLN A 212 -7.37 2.82 -21.82
CA GLN A 212 -7.01 4.22 -22.04
C GLN A 212 -6.36 4.31 -23.44
N THR A 213 -7.18 4.44 -24.47
CA THR A 213 -6.77 4.40 -25.89
C THR A 213 -6.04 5.66 -26.36
N GLY A 214 -6.09 6.74 -25.58
CA GLY A 214 -5.32 7.93 -25.85
C GLY A 214 -5.35 8.89 -24.66
N VAL A 215 -4.25 9.59 -24.47
CA VAL A 215 -4.17 10.75 -23.59
C VAL A 215 -3.89 11.94 -24.48
N LYS A 216 -4.77 12.93 -24.47
CA LYS A 216 -4.62 14.16 -25.24
C LYS A 216 -4.32 15.29 -24.27
N GLU A 217 -3.18 15.95 -24.45
CA GLU A 217 -2.93 17.24 -23.80
C GLU A 217 -3.81 18.30 -24.46
N VAL A 218 -4.49 19.09 -23.63
CA VAL A 218 -5.48 20.08 -24.05
C VAL A 218 -5.23 21.40 -23.34
N THR A 219 -5.85 22.48 -23.79
CA THR A 219 -5.80 23.76 -23.08
C THR A 219 -6.62 23.70 -21.78
N ALA A 220 -6.38 24.63 -20.85
CA ALA A 220 -7.19 24.76 -19.63
C ALA A 220 -8.70 24.91 -19.92
N SER A 221 -9.06 25.66 -20.99
CA SER A 221 -10.45 25.84 -21.41
C SER A 221 -11.07 24.56 -21.96
N GLN A 222 -10.36 23.85 -22.84
CA GLN A 222 -10.78 22.55 -23.35
C GLN A 222 -10.90 21.53 -22.23
N TYR A 223 -9.97 21.53 -21.27
CA TYR A 223 -10.04 20.71 -20.07
C TYR A 223 -11.31 20.99 -19.27
N ALA A 224 -11.60 22.27 -18.99
CA ALA A 224 -12.82 22.65 -18.27
C ALA A 224 -14.10 22.20 -19.00
N ALA A 225 -14.16 22.41 -20.31
CA ALA A 225 -15.31 22.06 -21.16
C ALA A 225 -15.47 20.55 -21.41
N THR A 226 -14.40 19.77 -21.31
CA THR A 226 -14.44 18.33 -21.59
C THR A 226 -15.18 17.59 -20.48
N LYS A 227 -16.21 16.86 -20.90
CA LYS A 227 -16.90 15.83 -20.10
C LYS A 227 -16.14 14.51 -20.26
N GLY A 228 -15.91 13.80 -19.16
CA GLY A 228 -15.13 12.57 -19.14
C GLY A 228 -13.87 12.70 -18.27
N PHE A 229 -12.97 11.72 -18.40
CA PHE A 229 -11.82 11.59 -17.50
C PHE A 229 -10.70 12.51 -17.93
N LYS A 230 -10.23 13.28 -16.97
CA LYS A 230 -9.24 14.33 -17.19
C LYS A 230 -8.40 14.49 -15.92
N TYR A 231 -7.12 14.80 -16.09
CA TYR A 231 -6.20 15.04 -14.98
C TYR A 231 -5.20 16.14 -15.33
N THR A 232 -4.59 16.73 -14.30
CA THR A 232 -3.51 17.70 -14.45
C THR A 232 -2.18 17.12 -13.97
N GLU A 233 -1.08 17.57 -14.56
CA GLU A 233 0.28 17.32 -14.05
C GLU A 233 1.01 18.66 -13.94
N ASP A 234 1.58 18.92 -12.78
CA ASP A 234 2.47 20.07 -12.61
C ASP A 234 3.89 19.68 -13.04
N LYS A 235 4.39 20.39 -14.04
CA LYS A 235 5.76 20.25 -14.53
C LYS A 235 6.59 21.38 -13.96
N GLU A 236 7.67 21.04 -13.27
CA GLU A 236 8.67 22.04 -12.85
C GLU A 236 9.38 22.64 -14.07
N ILE A 237 9.54 23.96 -14.07
CA ILE A 237 10.11 24.75 -15.17
C ILE A 237 11.11 25.79 -14.64
N SER A 238 11.88 26.40 -15.53
CA SER A 238 12.77 27.49 -15.18
C SER A 238 12.01 28.80 -14.92
N LYS A 239 12.66 29.73 -14.21
CA LYS A 239 12.15 31.10 -13.99
C LYS A 239 11.82 31.81 -15.31
N ALA A 240 12.70 31.69 -16.31
CA ALA A 240 12.51 32.32 -17.61
C ALA A 240 11.28 31.78 -18.34
N GLU A 241 11.06 30.45 -18.29
CA GLU A 241 9.84 29.84 -18.85
C GLU A 241 8.57 30.28 -18.11
N TYR A 242 8.66 30.48 -16.79
CA TYR A 242 7.56 31.02 -15.99
C TYR A 242 7.23 32.46 -16.36
N GLU A 243 8.23 33.34 -16.43
CA GLU A 243 8.06 34.75 -16.78
C GLU A 243 7.48 34.90 -18.20
N ALA A 244 7.99 34.16 -19.18
CA ALA A 244 7.43 34.12 -20.52
C ALA A 244 5.99 33.57 -20.54
N GLY A 245 5.69 32.60 -19.67
CA GLY A 245 4.34 32.07 -19.49
C GLY A 245 3.36 33.11 -18.93
N ILE A 246 3.77 33.85 -17.90
CA ILE A 246 2.99 34.94 -17.30
C ILE A 246 2.79 36.07 -18.31
N GLU A 247 3.82 36.44 -19.08
CA GLU A 247 3.68 37.45 -20.15
C GLU A 247 2.65 37.02 -21.20
N LYS A 248 2.66 35.73 -21.58
CA LYS A 248 1.78 35.21 -22.63
C LYS A 248 0.34 34.97 -22.16
N TYR A 249 0.13 34.49 -20.94
CA TYR A 249 -1.18 34.01 -20.46
C TYR A 249 -1.75 34.79 -19.27
N GLY A 250 -0.98 35.71 -18.69
CA GLY A 250 -1.33 36.43 -17.46
C GLY A 250 -1.23 35.59 -16.20
N GLU A 251 -1.46 36.20 -15.03
CA GLU A 251 -1.39 35.54 -13.72
C GLU A 251 -2.48 34.47 -13.52
N ALA A 252 -3.61 34.57 -14.23
CA ALA A 252 -4.66 33.56 -14.24
C ALA A 252 -4.34 32.35 -15.15
N GLY A 253 -3.19 32.38 -15.83
CA GLY A 253 -2.70 31.29 -16.64
C GLY A 253 -2.24 30.09 -15.80
N PRO A 254 -1.86 28.97 -16.45
CA PRO A 254 -1.50 27.73 -15.78
C PRO A 254 -0.07 27.72 -15.20
N TYR A 255 0.48 28.90 -14.91
CA TYR A 255 1.86 29.07 -14.44
C TYR A 255 1.83 29.53 -12.99
N TRP A 256 2.53 28.83 -12.11
CA TRP A 256 2.53 29.14 -10.69
C TRP A 256 3.92 28.92 -10.08
N LYS A 257 4.15 29.50 -8.90
CA LYS A 257 5.41 29.34 -8.17
C LYS A 257 5.15 28.96 -6.71
N LYS A 258 6.10 28.26 -6.12
CA LYS A 258 6.14 27.93 -4.69
C LYS A 258 7.51 28.23 -4.12
N LEU A 259 7.52 28.76 -2.90
CA LEU A 259 8.75 28.92 -2.14
C LEU A 259 9.16 27.56 -1.56
N ALA A 260 10.40 27.16 -1.80
CA ALA A 260 11.04 26.06 -1.07
C ALA A 260 11.17 26.41 0.40
N ASP A 261 11.28 25.39 1.23
CA ASP A 261 11.65 25.59 2.62
C ASP A 261 12.99 26.33 2.70
N PRO A 262 13.09 27.36 3.56
CA PRO A 262 14.30 28.16 3.68
C PRO A 262 15.51 27.28 4.01
N LYS A 263 16.52 27.30 3.14
CA LYS A 263 17.80 26.67 3.44
C LYS A 263 18.61 27.59 4.34
N VAL A 264 18.96 27.11 5.54
CA VAL A 264 19.82 27.83 6.48
C VAL A 264 21.25 27.32 6.35
N GLU A 265 22.15 28.16 5.87
CA GLU A 265 23.57 27.85 5.72
C GLU A 265 24.40 28.63 6.73
N THR A 266 25.43 28.01 7.32
CA THR A 266 26.41 28.74 8.13
C THR A 266 27.29 29.58 7.20
N VAL A 267 27.45 30.87 7.50
CA VAL A 267 28.30 31.79 6.73
C VAL A 267 29.34 32.45 7.63
N GLY A 268 30.35 33.08 7.04
CA GLY A 268 31.30 33.91 7.78
C GLY A 268 30.66 35.22 8.26
N LYS A 269 31.30 35.86 9.24
CA LYS A 269 30.91 37.19 9.74
C LYS A 269 30.93 38.23 8.60
N PRO A 270 29.84 38.98 8.38
CA PRO A 270 29.84 40.09 7.42
C PRO A 270 30.86 41.20 7.78
N ALA A 271 31.44 41.84 6.76
CA ALA A 271 32.43 42.91 6.96
C ALA A 271 31.84 44.14 7.70
N ASP A 272 30.55 44.42 7.50
CA ASP A 272 29.81 45.52 8.10
C ASP A 272 29.13 45.13 9.44
N ALA A 273 29.33 43.90 9.93
CA ALA A 273 28.66 43.37 11.11
C ALA A 273 28.82 44.24 12.36
N GLN A 274 30.00 44.86 12.55
CA GLN A 274 30.26 45.73 13.69
C GLN A 274 29.36 46.97 13.70
N LYS A 275 29.01 47.49 12.52
CA LYS A 275 28.20 48.70 12.37
C LYS A 275 26.70 48.43 12.53
N TYR A 276 26.24 47.25 12.11
CA TYR A 276 24.81 46.89 12.02
C TYR A 276 24.43 45.71 12.91
N ILE A 277 25.14 45.50 14.02
CA ILE A 277 24.98 44.30 14.85
C ILE A 277 23.54 44.13 15.39
N GLU A 278 22.88 45.23 15.77
CA GLU A 278 21.50 45.18 16.27
C GLU A 278 20.52 44.70 15.21
N GLU A 279 20.69 45.13 13.95
CA GLU A 279 19.87 44.65 12.83
C GLU A 279 20.14 43.17 12.58
N TYR A 280 21.40 42.76 12.53
CA TYR A 280 21.79 41.37 12.29
C TYR A 280 21.29 40.40 13.37
N VAL A 281 21.14 40.84 14.62
CA VAL A 281 20.63 40.01 15.73
C VAL A 281 19.10 39.96 15.73
N LYS A 282 18.44 41.12 15.57
CA LYS A 282 16.99 41.22 15.71
C LYS A 282 16.27 40.68 14.47
N ASP A 283 16.51 41.29 13.32
CA ASP A 283 15.72 41.11 12.10
C ASP A 283 16.51 40.35 11.01
N GLY A 284 17.85 40.44 11.05
CA GLY A 284 18.74 40.01 9.97
C GLY A 284 18.89 41.11 8.89
N ARG A 285 19.99 41.06 8.14
CA ARG A 285 20.29 42.01 7.06
C ARG A 285 20.81 41.26 5.84
N ASN A 286 20.26 41.55 4.66
CA ASN A 286 20.58 40.88 3.40
C ASN A 286 20.46 39.33 3.46
N GLY A 287 19.47 38.84 4.21
CA GLY A 287 19.24 37.40 4.42
C GLY A 287 20.23 36.72 5.38
N VAL A 288 21.16 37.48 5.99
CA VAL A 288 22.11 37.00 6.99
C VAL A 288 21.65 37.41 8.39
N LYS A 289 21.75 36.49 9.36
CA LYS A 289 21.38 36.72 10.76
C LYS A 289 22.45 36.15 11.69
N LEU A 290 22.70 36.84 12.81
CA LEU A 290 23.51 36.32 13.90
C LEU A 290 22.59 35.64 14.92
N THR A 291 22.73 34.33 15.09
CA THR A 291 21.89 33.52 15.99
C THR A 291 22.67 33.01 17.19
N ALA A 292 21.93 32.70 18.26
CA ALA A 292 22.44 32.08 19.48
C ALA A 292 22.25 30.56 19.40
N VAL A 293 23.35 29.81 19.54
CA VAL A 293 23.35 28.35 19.62
C VAL A 293 23.69 27.96 21.04
N GLU A 294 22.78 27.27 21.72
CA GLU A 294 23.00 26.82 23.09
C GLU A 294 24.10 25.75 23.12
N VAL A 295 24.97 25.83 24.13
CA VAL A 295 26.08 24.90 24.34
C VAL A 295 26.25 24.59 25.83
N VAL A 296 27.02 23.55 26.12
CA VAL A 296 27.44 23.25 27.50
C VAL A 296 28.45 24.29 27.99
N GLU A 297 28.52 24.46 29.32
CA GLU A 297 29.38 25.44 29.99
C GLU A 297 30.87 25.35 29.57
N SER A 298 31.39 24.13 29.42
CA SER A 298 32.79 23.90 29.03
C SER A 298 33.10 24.44 27.63
N ALA A 299 32.18 24.21 26.68
CA ALA A 299 32.29 24.72 25.32
C ALA A 299 32.20 26.26 25.28
N TYR A 300 31.32 26.85 26.09
CA TYR A 300 31.23 28.31 26.21
C TYR A 300 32.49 28.91 26.83
N LYS A 301 33.05 28.32 27.89
CA LYS A 301 34.27 28.83 28.54
C LYS A 301 35.47 28.83 27.59
N ALA A 302 35.58 27.81 26.74
CA ALA A 302 36.62 27.68 25.72
C ALA A 302 36.42 28.58 24.49
N ALA A 303 35.21 29.10 24.28
CA ALA A 303 34.90 29.94 23.13
C ALA A 303 35.62 31.30 23.18
N PRO A 304 36.11 31.83 22.03
CA PRO A 304 36.71 33.16 21.95
C PRO A 304 35.64 34.26 22.15
N THR A 305 36.07 35.50 22.35
CA THR A 305 35.18 36.67 22.30
C THR A 305 35.17 37.27 20.89
N GLY A 306 34.28 38.23 20.65
CA GLY A 306 34.15 38.90 19.35
C GLY A 306 32.88 38.51 18.61
N LEU A 307 32.87 38.72 17.29
CA LEU A 307 31.68 38.52 16.45
C LEU A 307 31.75 37.30 15.55
N ASP A 308 32.87 36.57 15.49
CA ASP A 308 32.99 35.42 14.60
C ASP A 308 32.17 34.22 15.07
N ASN A 309 31.98 33.25 14.18
CA ASN A 309 31.31 31.99 14.53
C ASN A 309 32.04 31.32 15.70
N HIS A 310 31.26 30.68 16.56
CA HIS A 310 31.73 30.01 17.77
C HIS A 310 32.29 30.94 18.87
N ALA A 311 32.27 32.26 18.69
CA ALA A 311 32.54 33.18 19.78
C ALA A 311 31.40 33.14 20.82
N LYS A 312 31.69 33.46 22.07
CA LYS A 312 30.70 33.63 23.15
C LYS A 312 29.59 34.56 22.70
N PHE A 313 28.33 34.29 23.05
CA PHE A 313 27.21 35.21 22.84
C PHE A 313 26.69 35.71 24.18
N GLU A 314 27.42 36.66 24.74
CA GLU A 314 27.25 37.19 26.09
C GLU A 314 25.86 37.82 26.29
N ARG A 315 25.28 38.41 25.22
CA ARG A 315 23.95 39.03 25.27
C ARG A 315 22.81 38.05 25.60
N PHE A 316 22.93 36.79 25.17
CA PHE A 316 21.90 35.77 25.38
C PHE A 316 22.27 34.77 26.48
N SER A 317 23.51 34.82 26.96
CA SER A 317 24.01 33.88 27.97
C SER A 317 23.79 34.44 29.37
N ASP A 318 23.51 33.54 30.31
CA ASP A 318 23.38 33.85 31.74
C ASP A 318 24.76 33.83 32.43
N ASP A 319 25.82 34.19 31.71
CA ASP A 319 27.22 34.01 32.15
C ASP A 319 27.64 34.95 33.29
N LYS A 320 26.83 35.97 33.56
CA LYS A 320 26.99 36.93 34.66
C LYS A 320 26.16 36.58 35.90
N GLY A 321 25.34 35.54 35.86
CA GLY A 321 24.55 35.12 37.01
C GLY A 321 23.46 34.12 36.66
N ARG A 322 23.14 33.24 37.61
CA ARG A 322 22.09 32.22 37.47
C ARG A 322 20.68 32.83 37.56
N VAL A 323 19.76 32.34 36.76
CA VAL A 323 18.36 32.79 36.68
C VAL A 323 17.50 31.92 37.59
N ALA A 324 16.77 32.54 38.54
CA ALA A 324 15.84 31.82 39.41
C ALA A 324 14.62 31.30 38.63
N ILE A 325 14.16 30.08 38.94
CA ILE A 325 13.03 29.42 38.29
C ILE A 325 12.16 28.68 39.31
N SER A 326 10.93 28.31 38.90
CA SER A 326 10.05 27.50 39.75
C SER A 326 10.56 26.07 39.89
N GLN A 327 10.07 25.37 40.92
CA GLN A 327 10.37 23.96 41.12
C GLN A 327 9.85 23.09 39.98
N GLU A 328 8.67 23.41 39.42
CA GLU A 328 8.14 22.65 38.27
C GLU A 328 9.04 22.82 37.05
N GLU A 329 9.43 24.06 36.74
CA GLU A 329 10.31 24.34 35.60
C GLU A 329 11.66 23.63 35.75
N TYR A 330 12.24 23.64 36.95
CA TYR A 330 13.48 22.92 37.23
C TYR A 330 13.36 21.42 36.96
N ARG A 331 12.26 20.78 37.41
CA ARG A 331 12.02 19.35 37.19
C ARG A 331 11.85 19.00 35.72
N ASP A 332 11.20 19.86 34.95
CA ASP A 332 11.04 19.62 33.52
C ASP A 332 12.34 19.84 32.75
N LEU A 333 13.15 20.84 33.13
CA LEU A 333 14.48 21.02 32.55
C LEU A 333 15.44 19.88 32.91
N VAL A 334 15.31 19.24 34.08
CA VAL A 334 16.07 18.03 34.42
C VAL A 334 15.76 16.89 33.43
N LYS A 335 14.49 16.69 33.06
CA LYS A 335 14.10 15.67 32.07
C LYS A 335 14.67 16.00 30.68
N GLN A 336 14.46 17.23 30.22
CA GLN A 336 14.99 17.71 28.94
C GLN A 336 16.53 17.59 28.90
N LYS A 337 17.21 17.84 30.01
CA LYS A 337 18.66 17.66 30.10
C LYS A 337 19.08 16.19 29.96
N ALA A 338 18.33 15.25 30.49
CA ALA A 338 18.58 13.81 30.33
C ALA A 338 18.40 13.36 28.87
N ASP A 339 17.45 13.97 28.15
CA ASP A 339 17.19 13.71 26.74
C ASP A 339 18.16 14.47 25.79
N GLY A 340 18.97 15.38 26.34
CA GLY A 340 19.93 16.20 25.59
C GLY A 340 19.36 17.51 25.03
N ASP A 341 18.09 17.81 25.31
CA ASP A 341 17.37 19.00 24.84
C ASP A 341 17.72 20.28 25.61
N PHE A 342 18.32 20.16 26.81
CA PHE A 342 18.81 21.29 27.60
C PHE A 342 20.31 21.17 27.93
N LEU A 343 21.12 22.05 27.35
CA LEU A 343 22.59 22.03 27.51
C LEU A 343 23.11 22.90 28.66
N GLY A 344 22.31 23.86 29.12
CA GLY A 344 22.65 24.76 30.24
C GLY A 344 22.85 24.06 31.59
N LYS A 345 23.26 24.81 32.60
CA LYS A 345 23.45 24.33 33.98
C LYS A 345 22.15 24.46 34.78
N LEU A 346 21.89 23.50 35.66
CA LEU A 346 20.80 23.53 36.65
C LEU A 346 21.40 23.42 38.05
N GLU A 347 20.92 24.27 38.96
CA GLU A 347 21.38 24.29 40.35
C GLU A 347 20.20 24.46 41.30
N ALA A 348 20.23 23.78 42.45
CA ALA A 348 19.28 23.95 43.53
C ALA A 348 20.01 24.31 44.83
N THR A 349 19.49 25.29 45.56
CA THR A 349 19.94 25.61 46.92
C THR A 349 19.18 24.74 47.91
N LYS A 350 19.89 24.18 48.89
CA LYS A 350 19.30 23.33 49.94
C LYS A 350 19.34 24.03 51.31
N ASP A 351 18.35 23.76 52.14
CA ASP A 351 18.35 24.15 53.56
C ASP A 351 19.30 23.25 54.38
N ALA A 352 19.44 23.54 55.69
CA ALA A 352 20.27 22.75 56.60
C ALA A 352 19.81 21.28 56.75
N ASN A 353 18.57 20.97 56.38
CA ASN A 353 18.00 19.63 56.42
C ASN A 353 18.13 18.89 55.07
N GLY A 354 18.71 19.54 54.05
CA GLY A 354 18.90 18.98 52.72
C GLY A 354 17.70 19.16 51.77
N ASN A 355 16.65 19.88 52.16
CA ASN A 355 15.51 20.16 51.30
C ASN A 355 15.85 21.27 50.31
N GLU A 356 15.48 21.10 49.04
CA GLU A 356 15.65 22.14 48.03
C GLU A 356 14.66 23.30 48.27
N ILE A 357 15.18 24.52 48.39
CA ILE A 357 14.43 25.72 48.74
C ILE A 357 14.48 26.82 47.66
N ALA A 358 15.35 26.70 46.65
CA ALA A 358 15.40 27.58 45.49
C ALA A 358 16.07 26.89 44.31
N TRP A 359 15.61 27.18 43.09
CA TRP A 359 16.08 26.54 41.86
C TRP A 359 16.54 27.57 40.84
N TYR A 360 17.58 27.24 40.09
CA TYR A 360 18.21 28.14 39.14
C TYR A 360 18.61 27.41 37.85
N LYS A 361 18.58 28.15 36.75
CA LYS A 361 19.16 27.75 35.47
C LYS A 361 20.23 28.74 35.02
N THR A 362 21.18 28.26 34.23
CA THR A 362 22.17 29.10 33.54
C THR A 362 22.32 28.59 32.11
N ARG A 363 22.01 29.40 31.11
CA ARG A 363 22.17 29.03 29.69
C ARG A 363 23.40 29.69 29.09
N PHE A 364 24.07 28.96 28.20
CA PHE A 364 25.28 29.44 27.53
C PHE A 364 25.09 29.34 26.03
N PHE A 365 25.37 30.43 25.32
CA PHE A 365 25.18 30.51 23.88
C PHE A 365 26.45 30.95 23.18
N ILE A 366 26.73 30.36 22.02
CA ILE A 366 27.74 30.86 21.08
C ILE A 366 27.09 31.48 19.85
N LYS A 367 27.82 32.40 19.22
CA LYS A 367 27.43 33.10 18.01
C LYS A 367 27.49 32.16 16.79
N LYS A 368 26.46 32.21 15.95
CA LYS A 368 26.46 31.58 14.64
C LYS A 368 25.83 32.49 13.60
N TRP A 369 26.61 32.87 12.59
CA TRP A 369 26.14 33.56 11.41
C TRP A 369 25.50 32.55 10.47
N VAL A 370 24.25 32.81 10.14
CA VAL A 370 23.49 32.00 9.20
C VAL A 370 22.93 32.86 8.08
N LYS A 371 22.89 32.31 6.87
CA LYS A 371 22.18 32.89 5.74
C LYS A 371 20.99 32.02 5.40
N THR A 372 19.82 32.62 5.37
CA THR A 372 18.59 31.96 4.95
C THR A 372 18.34 32.26 3.49
N THR A 373 18.33 31.22 2.65
CA THR A 373 17.99 31.35 1.24
C THR A 373 16.67 30.64 0.97
N VAL A 374 15.68 31.39 0.51
CA VAL A 374 14.42 30.84 0.00
C VAL A 374 14.59 30.65 -1.50
N LYS A 375 14.47 29.42 -2.00
CA LYS A 375 14.47 29.16 -3.44
C LYS A 375 13.03 29.22 -3.95
N GLU A 376 12.80 29.91 -5.06
CA GLU A 376 11.53 29.83 -5.78
C GLU A 376 11.60 28.63 -6.74
N HIS A 377 10.57 27.77 -6.69
CA HIS A 377 10.30 26.76 -7.70
C HIS A 377 9.15 27.24 -8.57
N TYR A 378 9.26 27.04 -9.88
CA TYR A 378 8.28 27.48 -10.85
C TYR A 378 7.68 26.27 -11.57
N PHE A 379 6.40 26.34 -11.87
CA PHE A 379 5.63 25.23 -12.40
C PHE A 379 4.73 25.68 -13.53
N TYR A 380 4.48 24.75 -14.45
CA TYR A 380 3.47 24.82 -15.49
C TYR A 380 2.52 23.63 -15.35
N THR A 381 1.24 23.91 -15.15
CA THR A 381 0.19 22.89 -15.10
C THR A 381 -0.19 22.45 -16.51
N ARG A 382 0.01 21.16 -16.80
CA ARG A 382 -0.41 20.49 -18.03
C ARG A 382 -1.79 19.87 -17.82
N PHE A 383 -2.66 19.94 -18.83
CA PHE A 383 -4.02 19.42 -18.75
C PHE A 383 -4.23 18.28 -19.74
N PHE A 384 -4.74 17.15 -19.26
CA PHE A 384 -4.92 15.96 -20.08
C PHE A 384 -6.37 15.46 -20.04
N VAL A 385 -6.85 15.01 -21.19
CA VAL A 385 -8.11 14.27 -21.35
C VAL A 385 -7.79 12.85 -21.77
N ILE A 386 -8.46 11.88 -21.15
CA ILE A 386 -8.30 10.45 -21.42
C ILE A 386 -9.45 9.97 -22.31
N VAL A 387 -9.10 9.42 -23.47
CA VAL A 387 -10.03 8.70 -24.35
C VAL A 387 -10.03 7.24 -23.93
N MET A 388 -11.22 6.72 -23.59
CA MET A 388 -11.40 5.35 -23.14
C MET A 388 -12.26 4.54 -24.09
N SER A 389 -11.93 3.26 -24.24
CA SER A 389 -12.76 2.28 -24.94
C SER A 389 -13.01 1.06 -24.07
N ASP A 390 -14.08 0.32 -24.36
CA ASP A 390 -14.28 -1.02 -23.80
C ASP A 390 -13.15 -1.95 -24.27
N ALA A 391 -12.56 -2.71 -23.36
CA ALA A 391 -11.57 -3.74 -23.63
C ALA A 391 -12.22 -5.12 -23.77
N GLY A 392 -13.48 -5.29 -23.36
CA GLY A 392 -14.17 -6.57 -23.28
C GLY A 392 -13.92 -7.29 -21.96
N ARG A 393 -14.36 -8.56 -21.89
CA ARG A 393 -14.29 -9.38 -20.67
C ARG A 393 -12.86 -9.84 -20.39
N LEU A 394 -12.50 -9.93 -19.11
CA LEU A 394 -11.17 -10.31 -18.66
C LEU A 394 -10.69 -11.64 -19.25
N GLY A 395 -11.47 -12.70 -19.08
CA GLY A 395 -11.11 -14.03 -19.54
C GLY A 395 -11.13 -14.19 -21.07
N ASP A 396 -11.75 -13.29 -21.84
CA ASP A 396 -11.61 -13.26 -23.29
C ASP A 396 -10.25 -12.72 -23.73
N ASN A 397 -9.71 -11.74 -22.99
CA ASN A 397 -8.44 -11.10 -23.31
C ASN A 397 -7.22 -11.90 -22.86
N VAL A 398 -7.27 -12.50 -21.66
CA VAL A 398 -6.09 -13.13 -21.06
C VAL A 398 -6.29 -14.59 -20.67
N GLY A 399 -7.49 -15.16 -20.86
CA GLY A 399 -7.85 -16.47 -20.33
C GLY A 399 -8.05 -16.46 -18.82
N GLY A 400 -8.14 -17.65 -18.22
CA GLY A 400 -8.28 -17.81 -16.77
C GLY A 400 -7.53 -19.05 -16.31
N GLN A 401 -6.79 -18.92 -15.20
CA GLN A 401 -6.21 -20.08 -14.54
C GLN A 401 -7.32 -21.03 -14.08
N GLY A 402 -7.05 -22.33 -14.07
CA GLY A 402 -7.96 -23.31 -13.49
C GLY A 402 -8.02 -23.11 -11.97
N PHE A 403 -8.90 -23.83 -11.31
CA PHE A 403 -9.00 -23.81 -9.85
C PHE A 403 -8.79 -25.23 -9.30
N SER A 404 -8.23 -25.34 -8.09
CA SER A 404 -8.06 -26.62 -7.42
C SER A 404 -8.19 -26.46 -5.92
N TRP A 405 -8.73 -27.49 -5.26
CA TRP A 405 -8.94 -27.52 -3.83
C TRP A 405 -8.67 -28.93 -3.29
N ASN A 406 -8.51 -29.04 -1.97
CA ASN A 406 -8.23 -30.28 -1.25
C ASN A 406 -7.04 -31.06 -1.79
N GLN A 407 -6.07 -30.37 -2.39
CA GLN A 407 -4.89 -31.01 -2.98
C GLN A 407 -3.90 -31.40 -1.89
N LYS A 408 -3.40 -32.64 -1.94
CA LYS A 408 -2.36 -33.12 -1.00
C LYS A 408 -1.16 -32.17 -0.99
N LEU A 409 -0.55 -31.96 0.19
CA LEU A 409 0.76 -31.31 0.31
C LEU A 409 1.86 -32.10 -0.42
N GLY A 410 3.01 -31.47 -0.64
CA GLY A 410 4.13 -32.09 -1.34
C GLY A 410 4.04 -32.00 -2.87
N LYS A 411 3.18 -31.13 -3.40
CA LYS A 411 3.03 -30.95 -4.85
C LYS A 411 3.94 -29.84 -5.35
N LYS A 412 4.38 -29.97 -6.59
CA LYS A 412 5.21 -28.95 -7.26
C LYS A 412 4.30 -27.85 -7.79
N VAL A 413 4.60 -26.61 -7.41
CA VAL A 413 3.88 -25.41 -7.81
C VAL A 413 4.86 -24.38 -8.38
N PHE A 414 4.37 -23.59 -9.33
CA PHE A 414 4.95 -22.29 -9.63
C PHE A 414 4.18 -21.23 -8.88
N THR A 415 4.87 -20.29 -8.25
CA THR A 415 4.24 -19.04 -7.79
C THR A 415 4.72 -17.88 -8.64
N PHE A 416 3.84 -16.92 -8.88
CA PHE A 416 4.12 -15.73 -9.69
C PHE A 416 3.69 -14.48 -8.95
N GLY A 417 4.42 -13.37 -9.11
CA GLY A 417 4.04 -12.11 -8.47
C GLY A 417 5.02 -10.98 -8.78
N TYR A 418 4.83 -9.83 -8.12
CA TYR A 418 5.65 -8.64 -8.28
C TYR A 418 6.37 -8.26 -6.96
N PRO A 419 7.33 -9.06 -6.47
CA PRO A 419 8.12 -8.68 -5.30
C PRO A 419 8.87 -7.36 -5.55
N THR A 420 9.02 -6.52 -4.53
CA THR A 420 9.64 -5.18 -4.68
C THR A 420 10.42 -4.66 -3.49
N SER A 421 10.16 -5.18 -2.29
CA SER A 421 10.80 -4.66 -1.08
C SER A 421 12.21 -5.22 -0.94
N ALA A 422 13.03 -4.54 -0.12
CA ALA A 422 14.27 -5.10 0.35
C ALA A 422 14.00 -6.28 1.31
N HIS A 423 14.98 -7.16 1.45
CA HIS A 423 15.12 -8.06 2.59
C HIS A 423 15.39 -7.24 3.88
N LEU A 424 15.34 -7.89 5.04
CA LEU A 424 15.56 -7.23 6.33
C LEU A 424 17.03 -6.78 6.49
N ASP A 425 17.96 -7.42 5.78
CA ASP A 425 19.37 -7.02 5.66
C ASP A 425 19.61 -5.81 4.73
N GLY A 426 18.56 -5.27 4.11
CA GLY A 426 18.62 -4.14 3.18
C GLY A 426 18.86 -4.51 1.72
N ASP A 427 19.17 -5.77 1.39
CA ASP A 427 19.36 -6.20 0.01
C ASP A 427 18.03 -6.13 -0.77
N LYS A 428 18.06 -5.55 -1.96
CA LYS A 428 16.85 -5.28 -2.77
C LYS A 428 16.94 -5.96 -4.14
N PRO A 429 16.74 -7.28 -4.21
CA PRO A 429 16.87 -8.03 -5.46
C PRO A 429 15.72 -7.80 -6.47
N TYR A 430 14.60 -7.19 -6.03
CA TYR A 430 13.44 -6.95 -6.88
C TYR A 430 13.00 -5.50 -6.90
N SER A 431 12.51 -5.07 -8.07
CA SER A 431 12.02 -3.71 -8.31
C SER A 431 10.50 -3.58 -8.34
N GLY A 432 9.75 -4.68 -8.31
CA GLY A 432 8.30 -4.66 -8.51
C GLY A 432 7.85 -4.28 -9.93
N HIS A 433 8.75 -4.00 -10.86
CA HIS A 433 8.40 -3.57 -12.22
C HIS A 433 8.01 -4.72 -13.15
N THR A 434 8.60 -5.90 -12.92
CA THR A 434 8.40 -7.10 -13.74
C THR A 434 7.88 -8.23 -12.90
N GLN A 435 7.01 -9.04 -13.49
CA GLN A 435 6.56 -10.27 -12.88
C GLN A 435 7.73 -11.23 -12.71
N LYS A 436 7.82 -11.86 -11.54
CA LYS A 436 8.80 -12.88 -11.18
C LYS A 436 8.09 -14.20 -10.90
N TRP A 437 8.89 -15.26 -10.78
CA TRP A 437 8.40 -16.58 -10.45
C TRP A 437 9.33 -17.29 -9.47
N CYS A 438 8.75 -18.18 -8.67
CA CYS A 438 9.46 -19.17 -7.87
C CYS A 438 8.85 -20.55 -8.18
N TYR A 439 9.64 -21.60 -7.99
CA TYR A 439 9.20 -22.97 -8.18
C TYR A 439 9.64 -23.81 -6.99
N GLY A 440 8.70 -24.58 -6.44
CA GLY A 440 8.98 -25.36 -5.24
C GLY A 440 7.96 -26.46 -4.98
N LYS A 441 8.31 -27.34 -4.06
CA LYS A 441 7.40 -28.36 -3.52
C LYS A 441 6.70 -27.78 -2.30
N THR A 442 5.37 -27.82 -2.27
CA THR A 442 4.59 -27.36 -1.12
C THR A 442 4.89 -28.23 0.10
N GLY A 443 4.98 -27.59 1.26
CA GLY A 443 5.08 -28.24 2.57
C GLY A 443 4.39 -27.39 3.63
N ALA A 444 4.40 -27.85 4.87
CA ALA A 444 3.88 -27.05 5.98
C ALA A 444 4.61 -25.70 6.08
N ALA A 445 3.85 -24.62 6.30
CA ALA A 445 4.42 -23.31 6.63
C ALA A 445 4.84 -23.25 8.11
N PRO A 446 5.73 -22.32 8.49
CA PRO A 446 5.85 -21.89 9.88
C PRO A 446 4.50 -21.35 10.38
N VAL A 447 4.13 -21.70 11.61
CA VAL A 447 2.98 -21.08 12.28
C VAL A 447 3.31 -19.63 12.57
N VAL A 448 2.35 -18.73 12.30
CA VAL A 448 2.51 -17.30 12.51
C VAL A 448 1.35 -16.79 13.38
N PRO A 449 1.46 -16.87 14.72
CA PRO A 449 0.36 -16.56 15.63
C PRO A 449 -0.16 -15.12 15.52
N ALA A 450 0.72 -14.17 15.17
CA ALA A 450 0.34 -12.78 14.94
C ALA A 450 -0.70 -12.60 13.83
N TYR A 451 -0.81 -13.57 12.92
CA TYR A 451 -1.77 -13.60 11.82
C TYR A 451 -2.79 -14.73 11.95
N LYS A 452 -2.75 -15.52 13.04
CA LYS A 452 -3.54 -16.77 13.17
C LYS A 452 -3.32 -17.72 11.98
N ALA A 453 -2.15 -17.66 11.32
CA ALA A 453 -1.83 -18.52 10.21
C ALA A 453 -1.20 -19.83 10.72
N GLU A 454 -2.02 -20.87 10.88
CA GLU A 454 -1.64 -22.16 11.47
C GLU A 454 -1.70 -23.32 10.46
N GLU A 455 -2.56 -23.21 9.44
CA GLU A 455 -2.83 -24.20 8.40
C GLU A 455 -2.20 -23.88 7.04
N HIS A 456 -1.51 -22.73 6.93
CA HIS A 456 -0.75 -22.35 5.75
C HIS A 456 0.19 -23.46 5.23
N GLN A 457 0.33 -23.50 3.91
CA GLN A 457 1.41 -24.22 3.23
C GLN A 457 2.45 -23.21 2.69
N ALA A 458 3.67 -23.68 2.44
CA ALA A 458 4.75 -22.83 1.96
C ALA A 458 5.61 -23.52 0.90
N ILE A 459 6.33 -22.71 0.13
CA ILE A 459 7.49 -23.13 -0.66
C ILE A 459 8.72 -22.32 -0.26
N LYS A 460 9.91 -22.88 -0.49
CA LYS A 460 11.14 -22.08 -0.46
C LYS A 460 11.13 -21.12 -1.65
N CYS A 461 11.24 -19.83 -1.37
CA CYS A 461 11.19 -18.76 -2.36
C CYS A 461 11.68 -17.47 -1.74
N ALA A 462 12.63 -16.81 -2.40
CA ALA A 462 13.19 -15.55 -1.93
C ALA A 462 12.34 -14.33 -2.34
N PHE A 463 11.03 -14.48 -2.59
CA PHE A 463 10.17 -13.32 -2.87
C PHE A 463 10.14 -12.41 -1.66
N THR A 464 10.25 -11.10 -1.92
CA THR A 464 10.04 -10.05 -0.93
C THR A 464 8.61 -9.50 -1.03
N PRO A 465 8.14 -8.68 -0.07
CA PRO A 465 6.82 -8.05 -0.13
C PRO A 465 6.50 -7.38 -1.47
N GLY A 466 5.21 -7.41 -1.83
CA GLY A 466 4.66 -7.05 -3.15
C GLY A 466 4.20 -8.26 -3.97
N ALA A 467 4.68 -9.46 -3.64
CA ALA A 467 4.20 -10.69 -4.27
C ALA A 467 2.81 -11.14 -3.78
N SER A 468 2.30 -10.59 -2.67
CA SER A 468 1.00 -10.92 -2.09
C SER A 468 -0.13 -10.95 -3.11
N GLY A 469 -1.03 -11.91 -3.00
CA GLY A 469 -2.10 -12.20 -3.96
C GLY A 469 -1.66 -12.91 -5.25
N GLY A 470 -0.35 -13.05 -5.48
CA GLY A 470 0.21 -13.81 -6.60
C GLY A 470 -0.19 -15.29 -6.55
N PRO A 471 -0.50 -15.96 -7.68
CA PRO A 471 -1.07 -17.29 -7.64
C PRO A 471 -0.02 -18.38 -7.39
N PHE A 472 -0.40 -19.41 -6.61
CA PHE A 472 0.26 -20.71 -6.60
C PHE A 472 -0.40 -21.62 -7.64
N LEU A 473 0.32 -21.96 -8.71
CA LEU A 473 -0.19 -22.75 -9.82
C LEU A 473 0.36 -24.18 -9.81
N LEU A 474 -0.53 -25.14 -9.59
CA LEU A 474 -0.28 -26.56 -9.83
C LEU A 474 -0.30 -26.87 -11.32
N GLN A 475 0.53 -27.85 -11.71
CA GLN A 475 0.58 -28.38 -13.08
C GLN A 475 0.72 -27.29 -14.15
N TYR A 476 1.50 -26.24 -13.84
CA TYR A 476 1.72 -25.14 -14.76
C TYR A 476 2.34 -25.62 -16.07
N LYS A 477 1.64 -25.40 -17.18
CA LYS A 477 2.07 -25.75 -18.54
C LYS A 477 2.67 -24.51 -19.20
N ASN A 478 4.00 -24.42 -19.24
CA ASN A 478 4.73 -23.31 -19.87
C ASN A 478 4.26 -22.97 -21.30
N SER A 479 3.86 -23.97 -22.09
CA SER A 479 3.41 -23.76 -23.48
C SER A 479 2.06 -23.06 -23.58
N LYS A 480 1.15 -23.35 -22.65
CA LYS A 480 -0.19 -22.75 -22.55
C LYS A 480 -0.25 -21.56 -21.60
N ARG A 481 0.77 -21.40 -20.76
CA ARG A 481 0.85 -20.43 -19.68
C ARG A 481 -0.29 -20.54 -18.66
N THR A 482 -0.84 -21.75 -18.51
CA THR A 482 -1.95 -22.06 -17.59
C THR A 482 -1.59 -23.19 -16.63
N GLY A 483 -2.25 -23.21 -15.47
CA GLY A 483 -2.22 -24.24 -14.45
C GLY A 483 -3.51 -24.20 -13.64
N TYR A 484 -3.46 -24.74 -12.43
CA TYR A 484 -4.57 -24.73 -11.47
C TYR A 484 -4.19 -23.93 -10.24
N LEU A 485 -4.95 -22.88 -9.93
CA LEU A 485 -4.81 -22.10 -8.72
C LEU A 485 -5.03 -22.98 -7.50
N ASN A 486 -4.03 -23.04 -6.63
CA ASN A 486 -3.97 -23.87 -5.43
C ASN A 486 -3.54 -23.06 -4.21
N GLY A 487 -3.80 -21.76 -4.24
CA GLY A 487 -3.32 -20.81 -3.25
C GLY A 487 -2.97 -19.45 -3.85
N VAL A 488 -2.81 -18.47 -2.99
CA VAL A 488 -2.31 -17.13 -3.28
C VAL A 488 -1.21 -16.78 -2.26
N VAL A 489 -0.19 -16.04 -2.68
CA VAL A 489 0.84 -15.55 -1.75
C VAL A 489 0.16 -14.73 -0.66
N SER A 490 0.28 -15.16 0.59
CA SER A 490 -0.24 -14.43 1.75
C SER A 490 0.91 -13.77 2.52
N LEU A 491 1.84 -14.56 3.08
CA LEU A 491 2.95 -14.03 3.87
C LEU A 491 4.30 -14.28 3.19
N THR A 492 5.25 -13.36 3.42
CA THR A 492 6.68 -13.54 3.13
C THR A 492 7.43 -13.74 4.45
N VAL A 493 8.16 -14.85 4.58
CA VAL A 493 8.71 -15.29 5.87
C VAL A 493 10.22 -15.45 5.79
N ASP A 494 10.91 -14.92 6.80
CA ASP A 494 12.30 -15.24 7.14
C ASP A 494 12.27 -16.39 8.16
N SER A 495 12.43 -17.62 7.65
CA SER A 495 12.17 -18.83 8.44
C SER A 495 13.35 -19.30 9.29
N ASP A 496 14.56 -18.81 9.01
CA ASP A 496 15.79 -19.13 9.74
C ASP A 496 16.37 -17.93 10.50
N LYS A 497 15.73 -16.74 10.40
CA LYS A 497 16.11 -15.50 11.09
C LYS A 497 17.46 -14.95 10.65
N ASN A 498 17.84 -15.18 9.39
CA ASN A 498 19.10 -14.67 8.84
C ASN A 498 18.97 -13.26 8.23
N GLY A 499 17.81 -12.62 8.34
CA GLY A 499 17.53 -11.31 7.76
C GLY A 499 17.06 -11.34 6.31
N ARG A 500 16.84 -12.54 5.73
CA ARG A 500 16.38 -12.70 4.36
C ARG A 500 15.15 -13.60 4.29
N TYR A 501 14.08 -13.06 3.73
CA TYR A 501 12.93 -13.86 3.34
C TYR A 501 13.34 -15.04 2.45
N ASP A 502 12.97 -16.24 2.88
CA ASP A 502 13.34 -17.49 2.23
C ASP A 502 12.11 -18.36 1.90
N ARG A 503 10.91 -17.90 2.29
CA ARG A 503 9.64 -18.57 2.03
C ARG A 503 8.52 -17.59 1.70
N VAL A 504 7.59 -18.10 0.90
CA VAL A 504 6.24 -17.55 0.80
C VAL A 504 5.23 -18.58 1.27
N THR A 505 4.21 -18.12 1.98
CA THR A 505 3.09 -18.95 2.43
C THR A 505 1.85 -18.70 1.59
N THR A 506 0.90 -19.63 1.68
CA THR A 506 -0.45 -19.49 1.13
C THR A 506 -1.44 -20.20 2.06
N PRO A 507 -2.66 -19.65 2.20
CA PRO A 507 -3.84 -20.40 2.63
C PRO A 507 -3.92 -21.75 1.95
N TYR A 508 -4.40 -22.75 2.69
CA TYR A 508 -4.73 -24.04 2.11
C TYR A 508 -6.14 -23.98 1.51
N PHE A 509 -6.26 -24.22 0.21
CA PHE A 509 -7.56 -24.19 -0.46
C PHE A 509 -8.32 -25.50 -0.21
N ASN A 510 -9.27 -25.46 0.73
CA ASN A 510 -10.18 -26.54 1.11
C ASN A 510 -11.53 -26.46 0.37
N GLY A 511 -12.52 -27.24 0.79
CA GLY A 511 -13.89 -27.23 0.26
C GLY A 511 -14.59 -25.90 0.50
N GLU A 512 -14.43 -25.27 1.67
CA GLU A 512 -14.97 -23.93 1.96
C GLU A 512 -14.44 -22.88 0.98
N THR A 513 -13.13 -22.94 0.66
CA THR A 513 -12.54 -22.10 -0.39
C THR A 513 -13.20 -22.35 -1.75
N TYR A 514 -13.46 -23.62 -2.09
CA TYR A 514 -14.14 -23.98 -3.33
C TYR A 514 -15.57 -23.44 -3.39
N ASP A 515 -16.30 -23.43 -2.29
CA ASP A 515 -17.66 -22.89 -2.24
C ASP A 515 -17.68 -21.36 -2.44
N ILE A 516 -16.72 -20.63 -1.86
CA ILE A 516 -16.54 -19.19 -2.15
C ILE A 516 -16.17 -18.96 -3.62
N TYR A 517 -15.21 -19.73 -4.15
CA TYR A 517 -14.84 -19.66 -5.57
C TYR A 517 -16.05 -19.95 -6.47
N LYS A 518 -16.82 -20.99 -6.18
CA LYS A 518 -17.98 -21.42 -6.96
C LYS A 518 -19.08 -20.36 -6.93
N TYR A 519 -19.33 -19.75 -5.78
CA TYR A 519 -20.23 -18.61 -5.66
C TYR A 519 -19.75 -17.46 -6.56
N ALA A 520 -18.52 -17.00 -6.38
CA ALA A 520 -17.95 -15.87 -7.12
C ALA A 520 -17.87 -16.13 -8.63
N ALA A 521 -17.52 -17.36 -9.04
CA ALA A 521 -17.39 -17.76 -10.44
C ALA A 521 -18.72 -17.74 -11.21
N ASN A 522 -19.85 -17.72 -10.49
CA ASN A 522 -21.20 -17.64 -11.05
C ASN A 522 -21.84 -16.24 -10.87
N LEU A 523 -21.09 -15.23 -10.44
CA LEU A 523 -21.59 -13.86 -10.34
C LEU A 523 -21.37 -13.06 -11.62
N TRP A 524 -22.47 -12.57 -12.20
CA TRP A 524 -22.44 -11.59 -13.26
C TRP A 524 -22.35 -10.17 -12.69
N THR A 525 -21.48 -9.35 -13.28
CA THR A 525 -21.25 -7.95 -12.85
C THR A 525 -22.02 -6.92 -13.66
N GLY A 526 -22.80 -7.33 -14.67
CA GLY A 526 -23.51 -6.40 -15.54
C GLY A 526 -22.63 -5.80 -16.64
N GLN A 527 -23.19 -4.86 -17.39
CA GLN A 527 -22.47 -4.11 -18.42
C GLN A 527 -22.07 -2.72 -17.91
N LEU A 528 -21.00 -2.16 -18.48
CA LEU A 528 -20.66 -0.76 -18.28
C LEU A 528 -21.71 0.13 -18.96
N PRO A 529 -22.11 1.25 -18.35
CA PRO A 529 -22.96 2.24 -19.01
C PRO A 529 -22.28 2.74 -20.30
N ARG A 530 -23.09 2.96 -21.34
CA ARG A 530 -22.61 3.46 -22.64
C ARG A 530 -21.96 4.83 -22.48
#